data_AF-X0V8K8-F1
#
_entry.id   AF-X0V8K8-F1
#
_cell.length_a   1.000
_cell.length_b   1.000
_cell.length_c   1.000
_cell.angle_alpha   90.00
_cell.angle_beta   90.00
_cell.angle_gamma   90.00
#
_symmetry.space_group_name_H-M   'P 1'
#
loop_
_entity.id
_entity.type
_entity.pdbx_description
1 polymer ?
#
loop_
_entity_poly.entity_id
_entity_poly.type
_entity_poly.pdbx_seq_one_letter_code
_entity_poly.pdbx_strand_id
1 'polypeptide(L)'
;MDTRHLTKAQFQHLLDQGILTGTQYTAAASGTTYTEGNQYQDYESQVKALSDKYNNIARWGCLFIQSIVKVRTAFAVGTGIAPVLADERATREMAYIKEFIKLNKLDKAVPQQWGREAEIEGKVLAILIPDEKLGELGQVKARFVPWTDYSYVITADPKD
;
A
#
# COMPACT_ATOMS: atom_id res chain seq x y z
N MET A 1 4.93 -18.58 -42.53
CA MET A 1 4.74 -18.67 -41.06
C MET A 1 5.84 -19.58 -40.54
N ASP A 2 6.91 -18.99 -40.02
CA ASP A 2 8.12 -19.70 -39.60
C ASP A 2 8.04 -19.91 -38.08
N THR A 3 7.57 -21.09 -37.65
CA THR A 3 7.54 -21.49 -36.24
C THR A 3 8.95 -21.86 -35.80
N ARG A 4 9.75 -20.83 -35.48
CA ARG A 4 11.08 -21.03 -34.89
C ARG A 4 10.94 -21.50 -33.46
N HIS A 5 11.16 -22.79 -33.25
CA HIS A 5 11.34 -23.37 -31.92
C HIS A 5 12.53 -22.70 -31.22
N LEU A 6 12.27 -22.13 -30.04
CA LEU A 6 13.32 -21.62 -29.16
C LEU A 6 14.29 -22.75 -28.85
N THR A 7 15.58 -22.49 -29.04
CA THR A 7 16.61 -23.48 -28.74
C THR A 7 16.76 -23.65 -27.22
N LYS A 8 17.16 -24.84 -26.76
CA LYS A 8 17.31 -25.17 -25.33
C LYS A 8 18.14 -24.15 -24.53
N ALA A 9 19.11 -23.51 -25.19
CA ALA A 9 19.95 -22.46 -24.60
C ALA A 9 19.19 -21.14 -24.36
N GLN A 10 18.26 -20.77 -25.26
CA GLN A 10 17.42 -19.59 -25.10
C GLN A 10 16.39 -19.78 -23.97
N PHE A 11 15.90 -21.00 -23.79
CA PHE A 11 15.01 -21.35 -22.68
C PHE A 11 15.73 -21.31 -21.34
N GLN A 12 16.98 -21.80 -21.28
CA GLN A 12 17.80 -21.76 -20.07
C GLN A 12 18.13 -20.33 -19.65
N HIS A 13 18.44 -19.44 -20.60
CA HIS A 13 18.72 -18.03 -20.31
C HIS A 13 17.50 -17.30 -19.72
N LEU A 14 16.27 -17.66 -20.13
CA LEU A 14 15.04 -17.07 -19.56
C LEU A 14 14.73 -17.58 -18.14
N LEU A 15 15.15 -18.80 -17.82
CA LEU A 15 15.09 -19.34 -16.46
C LEU A 15 16.17 -18.72 -15.55
N ASP A 16 17.40 -18.58 -16.07
CA ASP A 16 18.53 -18.00 -15.33
C ASP A 16 18.33 -16.50 -15.04
N GLN A 17 17.58 -15.79 -15.88
CA GLN A 17 17.21 -14.39 -15.67
C GLN A 17 16.01 -14.20 -14.71
N GLY A 18 15.45 -15.27 -14.13
CA GLY A 18 14.34 -15.18 -13.18
C GLY A 18 13.04 -14.65 -13.78
N ILE A 19 12.93 -14.60 -15.11
CA ILE A 19 11.76 -14.06 -15.81
C ILE A 19 10.55 -15.02 -15.70
N LEU A 20 10.82 -16.33 -15.63
CA LEU A 20 9.80 -17.39 -15.55
C LEU A 20 9.60 -17.98 -14.15
N THR A 21 10.48 -17.65 -13.20
CA THR A 21 10.39 -18.09 -11.81
C THR A 21 10.41 -16.86 -10.94
N GLY A 22 9.28 -16.55 -10.29
CA GLY A 22 9.04 -15.31 -9.55
C GLY A 22 10.27 -14.74 -8.84
N THR A 23 10.52 -13.46 -9.08
CA THR A 23 11.64 -12.72 -8.51
C THR A 23 11.55 -12.76 -6.98
N GLN A 24 12.49 -13.45 -6.34
CA GLN A 24 12.60 -13.44 -4.88
C GLN A 24 13.24 -12.11 -4.45
N TYR A 25 12.49 -11.29 -3.73
CA TYR A 25 13.01 -10.10 -3.08
C TYR A 25 13.34 -10.41 -1.63
N THR A 26 14.62 -10.29 -1.25
CA THR A 26 15.05 -10.37 0.14
C THR A 26 14.89 -8.99 0.78
N ALA A 27 13.88 -8.82 1.63
CA ALA A 27 13.83 -7.68 2.53
C ALA A 27 14.99 -7.83 3.54
N ALA A 28 15.99 -6.95 3.45
CA ALA A 28 17.26 -7.03 4.19
C ALA A 28 17.14 -7.00 5.73
N ALA A 29 15.94 -7.00 6.30
CA ALA A 29 15.70 -6.87 7.73
C ALA A 29 14.86 -7.99 8.38
N SER A 30 14.25 -8.93 7.64
CA SER A 30 13.35 -9.93 8.28
C SER A 30 13.49 -11.38 7.82
N GLY A 31 14.40 -11.70 6.89
CA GLY A 31 14.63 -13.09 6.45
C GLY A 31 13.40 -13.79 5.85
N THR A 32 12.34 -13.05 5.52
CA THR A 32 11.10 -13.58 4.96
C THR A 32 11.16 -13.44 3.44
N THR A 33 11.23 -14.57 2.73
CA THR A 33 11.19 -14.60 1.28
C THR A 33 9.74 -14.47 0.82
N TYR A 34 9.39 -13.33 0.21
CA TYR A 34 8.11 -13.18 -0.48
C TYR A 34 8.31 -13.54 -1.96
N THR A 35 7.66 -14.60 -2.40
CA THR A 35 7.56 -14.92 -3.83
C THR A 35 6.30 -14.26 -4.36
N GLU A 36 6.37 -12.97 -4.70
CA GLU A 36 5.38 -12.44 -5.64
C GLU A 36 5.74 -12.98 -7.02
N GLY A 37 5.07 -14.05 -7.42
CA GLY A 37 5.13 -14.55 -8.79
C GLY A 37 4.60 -13.48 -9.77
N ASN A 38 4.88 -13.67 -11.06
CA ASN A 38 4.27 -12.86 -12.11
C ASN A 38 2.73 -12.91 -11.94
N GLN A 39 2.12 -11.75 -11.66
CA GLN A 39 0.67 -11.62 -11.48
C GLN A 39 -0.10 -11.98 -12.76
N TYR A 40 0.58 -12.03 -13.90
CA TYR A 40 0.01 -12.36 -15.20
C TYR A 40 0.35 -13.79 -15.59
N GLN A 41 -0.59 -14.71 -15.35
CA GLN A 41 -0.40 -16.14 -15.58
C GLN A 41 -0.38 -16.52 -17.08
N ASP A 42 -0.90 -15.67 -17.95
CA ASP A 42 -0.94 -15.89 -19.40
C ASP A 42 -0.39 -14.67 -20.19
N TYR A 43 -0.01 -14.91 -21.45
CA TYR A 43 0.52 -13.86 -22.33
C TYR A 43 -0.52 -12.77 -22.62
N GLU A 44 -1.80 -13.16 -22.75
CA GLU A 44 -2.88 -12.22 -23.05
C GLU A 44 -3.13 -11.24 -21.90
N SER A 45 -3.08 -11.66 -20.64
CA SER A 45 -3.16 -10.75 -19.49
C SER A 45 -1.95 -9.84 -19.39
N GLN A 46 -0.75 -10.30 -19.77
CA GLN A 46 0.44 -9.43 -19.86
C GLN A 46 0.27 -8.34 -20.91
N VAL A 47 -0.16 -8.72 -22.12
CA VAL A 47 -0.39 -7.78 -23.23
C VAL A 47 -1.53 -6.81 -22.89
N LYS A 48 -2.62 -7.31 -22.29
CA LYS A 48 -3.74 -6.48 -21.85
C LYS A 48 -3.30 -5.49 -20.77
N ALA A 49 -2.60 -5.94 -19.73
CA ALA A 49 -2.10 -5.06 -18.69
C ALA A 49 -1.12 -4.02 -19.24
N LEU A 50 -0.29 -4.39 -20.22
CA LEU A 50 0.60 -3.45 -20.91
C LEU A 50 -0.20 -2.41 -21.72
N SER A 51 -1.18 -2.85 -22.50
CA SER A 51 -2.09 -1.97 -23.24
C SER A 51 -2.84 -1.02 -22.29
N ASP A 52 -3.34 -1.54 -21.17
CA ASP A 52 -4.04 -0.75 -20.16
C ASP A 52 -3.10 0.31 -19.55
N LYS A 53 -1.81 -0.01 -19.35
CA LYS A 53 -0.79 0.94 -18.87
C LYS A 53 -0.56 2.05 -19.89
N TYR A 54 -0.41 1.71 -21.18
CA TYR A 54 -0.23 2.70 -22.25
C TYR A 54 -1.44 3.61 -22.44
N ASN A 55 -2.64 3.04 -22.32
CA ASN A 55 -3.89 3.79 -22.47
C ASN A 55 -4.33 4.51 -21.19
N ASN A 56 -3.50 4.52 -20.14
CA ASN A 56 -3.77 5.14 -18.84
C ASN A 56 -5.03 4.61 -18.12
N ILE A 57 -5.52 3.43 -18.52
CA ILE A 57 -6.69 2.76 -17.92
C ILE A 57 -6.29 1.66 -16.93
N ALA A 58 -4.99 1.33 -16.85
CA ALA A 58 -4.48 0.43 -15.82
C ALA A 58 -4.54 1.10 -14.44
N ARG A 59 -4.98 0.32 -13.46
CA ARG A 59 -4.96 0.67 -12.02
C ARG A 59 -3.58 1.19 -11.56
N TRP A 60 -2.52 0.60 -12.11
CA TRP A 60 -1.13 1.01 -11.91
C TRP A 60 -0.46 1.14 -13.28
N GLY A 61 -0.22 2.36 -13.75
CA GLY A 61 0.40 2.54 -15.07
C GLY A 61 0.39 3.93 -15.66
N CYS A 62 -0.64 4.74 -15.39
CA CYS A 62 -0.62 6.14 -15.80
C CYS A 62 0.35 6.92 -14.90
N LEU A 63 1.59 7.09 -15.36
CA LEU A 63 2.62 7.86 -14.65
C LEU A 63 2.13 9.28 -14.32
N PHE A 64 1.32 9.89 -15.18
CA PHE A 64 0.73 11.20 -14.95
C PHE A 64 -0.25 11.20 -13.78
N ILE A 65 -1.22 10.29 -13.76
CA ILE A 65 -2.19 10.17 -12.66
C ILE A 65 -1.46 9.83 -11.35
N GLN A 66 -0.49 8.91 -11.38
CA GLN A 66 0.29 8.57 -10.19
C GLN A 66 1.04 9.80 -9.66
N SER A 67 1.59 10.63 -10.54
CA SER A 67 2.29 11.87 -10.16
C SER A 67 1.31 12.89 -9.58
N ILE A 68 0.14 13.08 -10.20
CA ILE A 68 -0.91 13.97 -9.70
C ILE A 68 -1.35 13.54 -8.29
N VAL A 69 -1.64 12.26 -8.09
CA VAL A 69 -2.04 11.72 -6.78
C VAL A 69 -0.93 11.88 -5.75
N LYS A 70 0.33 11.56 -6.09
CA LYS A 70 1.48 11.76 -5.19
C LYS A 70 1.67 13.23 -4.80
N VAL A 71 1.54 14.15 -5.76
CA VAL A 71 1.69 15.58 -5.51
C VAL A 71 0.55 16.10 -4.65
N ARG A 72 -0.71 15.75 -4.95
CA ARG A 72 -1.87 16.17 -4.16
C ARG A 72 -1.80 15.66 -2.72
N THR A 73 -1.46 14.40 -2.54
CA THR A 73 -1.32 13.80 -1.20
C THR A 73 -0.15 14.40 -0.43
N ALA A 74 0.97 14.69 -1.08
CA ALA A 74 2.09 15.41 -0.47
C ALA A 74 1.70 16.83 -0.02
N PHE A 75 0.88 17.55 -0.79
CA PHE A 75 0.39 18.86 -0.37
C PHE A 75 -0.67 18.80 0.73
N ALA A 76 -1.57 17.82 0.68
CA ALA A 76 -2.68 17.71 1.64
C ALA A 76 -2.23 17.20 3.02
N VAL A 77 -1.34 16.20 3.05
CA VAL A 77 -0.95 15.49 4.28
C VAL A 77 0.57 15.28 4.40
N GLY A 78 1.37 16.08 3.69
CA GLY A 78 2.83 15.93 3.65
C GLY A 78 3.52 16.08 4.99
N THR A 79 3.01 16.97 5.85
CA THR A 79 3.53 17.21 7.20
C THR A 79 3.04 16.20 8.24
N GLY A 80 2.18 15.25 7.84
CA GLY A 80 1.48 14.36 8.76
C GLY A 80 0.35 15.06 9.53
N ILE A 81 -0.19 14.35 10.51
CA ILE A 81 -1.32 14.78 11.32
C ILE A 81 -0.80 15.34 12.65
N ALA A 82 -1.23 16.55 12.99
CA ALA A 82 -0.92 17.19 14.26
C ALA A 82 -2.21 17.41 15.07
N PRO A 83 -2.25 17.01 16.35
CA PRO A 83 -3.42 17.23 17.17
C PRO A 83 -3.46 18.68 17.66
N VAL A 84 -4.65 19.28 17.63
CA VAL A 84 -4.92 20.64 18.13
C VAL A 84 -5.82 20.55 19.36
N LEU A 85 -5.53 21.33 20.39
CA LEU A 85 -6.35 21.37 21.61
C LEU A 85 -7.68 22.07 21.27
N ALA A 86 -8.79 21.40 21.55
CA ALA A 86 -10.10 22.03 21.53
C ALA A 86 -10.40 22.78 22.85
N ASP A 87 -9.88 22.28 23.97
CA ASP A 87 -10.01 22.85 25.31
C ASP A 87 -8.65 22.78 26.02
N GLU A 88 -8.25 23.86 26.70
CA GLU A 88 -7.01 23.95 27.48
C GLU A 88 -6.95 22.93 28.62
N ARG A 89 -8.11 22.43 29.08
CA ARG A 89 -8.19 21.41 30.15
C ARG A 89 -7.90 19.99 29.65
N ALA A 90 -7.93 19.74 28.34
CA ALA A 90 -7.77 18.42 27.74
C ALA A 90 -6.28 17.99 27.60
N THR A 91 -5.42 18.40 28.52
CA THR A 91 -3.96 18.14 28.45
C THR A 91 -3.62 16.65 28.49
N ARG A 92 -4.37 15.86 29.28
CA ARG A 92 -4.19 14.41 29.38
C ARG A 92 -4.57 13.68 28.09
N GLU A 93 -5.72 14.01 27.53
CA GLU A 93 -6.18 13.45 26.25
C GLU A 93 -5.24 13.85 25.10
N MET A 94 -4.77 15.09 25.11
CA MET A 94 -3.77 15.57 24.16
C MET A 94 -2.45 14.79 24.26
N ALA A 95 -1.98 14.48 25.46
CA ALA A 95 -0.79 13.65 25.65
C ALA A 95 -1.00 12.24 25.06
N TYR A 96 -2.16 11.64 25.33
CA TYR A 96 -2.53 10.33 24.80
C TYR A 96 -2.60 10.32 23.26
N ILE A 97 -3.24 11.32 22.65
CA ILE A 97 -3.36 11.44 21.19
C ILE A 97 -1.99 11.69 20.54
N LYS A 98 -1.15 12.54 21.14
CA LYS A 98 0.23 12.77 20.65
C LYS A 98 1.05 11.48 20.67
N GLU A 99 0.91 10.68 21.72
CA GLU A 99 1.57 9.38 21.82
C GLU A 99 1.05 8.39 20.76
N PHE A 100 -0.28 8.31 20.58
CA PHE A 100 -0.92 7.51 19.53
C PHE A 100 -0.40 7.88 18.12
N ILE A 101 -0.36 9.16 17.79
CA ILE A 101 0.12 9.66 16.49
C ILE A 101 1.58 9.26 16.27
N LYS A 102 2.42 9.44 17.28
CA LYS A 102 3.85 9.13 17.22
C LYS A 102 4.12 7.64 17.06
N LEU A 103 3.43 6.79 17.83
CA LEU A 103 3.61 5.34 17.79
C LEU A 103 3.14 4.74 16.46
N ASN A 104 2.07 5.27 15.90
CA ASN A 104 1.55 4.87 14.59
C ASN A 104 2.23 5.60 13.41
N LYS A 105 3.20 6.48 13.68
CA LYS A 105 3.92 7.29 12.68
C LYS A 105 3.00 8.11 11.77
N LEU A 106 1.87 8.55 12.33
CA LEU A 106 0.87 9.39 11.68
C LEU A 106 1.32 10.85 11.54
N ASP A 107 2.48 11.20 12.10
CA ASP A 107 3.19 12.47 11.92
C ASP A 107 4.15 12.45 10.70
N LYS A 108 4.26 11.32 9.99
CA LYS A 108 5.27 11.10 8.94
C LYS A 108 4.65 10.60 7.63
N ALA A 109 5.15 9.49 7.09
CA ALA A 109 4.81 8.99 5.77
C ALA A 109 3.51 8.16 5.73
N VAL A 110 3.04 7.66 6.88
CA VAL A 110 1.86 6.78 6.94
C VAL A 110 0.59 7.47 6.43
N PRO A 111 0.27 8.72 6.82
CA PRO A 111 -0.89 9.43 6.27
C PRO A 111 -0.80 9.68 4.77
N GLN A 112 0.41 9.88 4.24
CA GLN A 112 0.60 10.04 2.80
C GLN A 112 0.23 8.75 2.05
N GLN A 113 0.58 7.58 2.61
CA GLN A 113 0.17 6.30 2.04
C GLN A 113 -1.36 6.14 2.06
N TRP A 114 -2.00 6.49 3.18
CA TRP A 114 -3.45 6.38 3.34
C TRP A 114 -4.19 7.36 2.43
N GLY A 115 -3.69 8.59 2.31
CA GLY A 115 -4.23 9.61 1.42
C GLY A 115 -4.13 9.20 -0.05
N ARG A 116 -3.06 8.49 -0.45
CA ARG A 116 -2.94 7.95 -1.81
C ARG A 116 -4.01 6.90 -2.10
N GLU A 117 -4.24 5.98 -1.18
CA GLU A 117 -5.32 4.99 -1.33
C GLU A 117 -6.69 5.69 -1.39
N ALA A 118 -6.93 6.65 -0.50
CA ALA A 118 -8.18 7.39 -0.46
C ALA A 118 -8.45 8.18 -1.76
N GLU A 119 -7.42 8.76 -2.39
CA GLU A 119 -7.56 9.46 -3.68
C GLU A 119 -7.82 8.50 -4.84
N ILE A 120 -7.27 7.29 -4.81
CA ILE A 120 -7.43 6.30 -5.89
C ILE A 120 -8.79 5.60 -5.78
N GLU A 121 -9.16 5.16 -4.58
CA GLU A 121 -10.31 4.26 -4.36
C GLU A 121 -11.52 4.97 -3.76
N GLY A 122 -11.38 6.23 -3.35
CA GLY A 122 -12.40 7.01 -2.65
C GLY A 122 -12.66 6.56 -1.21
N LYS A 123 -11.86 5.63 -0.68
CA LYS A 123 -12.03 5.02 0.65
C LYS A 123 -10.69 4.56 1.22
N VAL A 124 -10.66 4.45 2.55
CA VAL A 124 -9.51 3.96 3.31
C VAL A 124 -10.02 3.20 4.54
N LEU A 125 -9.36 2.11 4.92
CA LEU A 125 -9.70 1.34 6.11
C LEU A 125 -8.47 1.21 7.02
N ALA A 126 -8.67 1.52 8.29
CA ALA A 126 -7.71 1.26 9.35
C ALA A 126 -8.39 0.50 10.49
N ILE A 127 -7.80 -0.61 10.90
CA ILE A 127 -8.26 -1.40 12.05
C ILE A 127 -7.52 -0.88 13.28
N LEU A 128 -8.28 -0.51 14.31
CA LEU A 128 -7.75 -0.10 15.60
C LEU A 128 -7.68 -1.32 16.52
N ILE A 129 -6.48 -1.66 16.97
CA ILE A 129 -6.22 -2.83 17.82
C ILE A 129 -5.61 -2.32 19.13
N PRO A 130 -6.28 -2.49 20.29
CA PRO A 130 -5.69 -2.16 21.57
C PRO A 130 -4.50 -3.09 21.85
N ASP A 131 -3.39 -2.52 22.32
CA ASP A 131 -2.17 -3.24 22.65
C ASP A 131 -1.65 -2.74 24.01
N GLU A 132 -1.82 -3.56 25.04
CA GLU A 132 -1.39 -3.25 26.41
C GLU A 132 0.13 -3.11 26.55
N LYS A 133 0.90 -3.65 25.60
CA LYS A 133 2.37 -3.56 25.59
C LYS A 133 2.89 -2.38 24.80
N LEU A 134 2.02 -1.64 24.12
CA LEU A 134 2.39 -0.50 23.29
C LEU A 134 2.36 0.78 24.13
N GLY A 135 3.52 1.38 24.38
CA GLY A 135 3.64 2.55 25.27
C GLY A 135 3.65 2.18 26.76
N GLU A 136 3.72 3.19 27.64
CA GLU A 136 3.81 2.96 29.09
C GLU A 136 2.45 2.64 29.74
N LEU A 137 1.35 3.05 29.13
CA LEU A 137 -0.02 2.91 29.66
C LEU A 137 -0.90 1.97 28.84
N GLY A 138 -0.34 1.30 27.84
CA GLY A 138 -1.10 0.62 26.78
C GLY A 138 -1.69 1.62 25.78
N GLN A 139 -1.68 1.26 24.50
CA GLN A 139 -2.04 2.17 23.42
C GLN A 139 -2.70 1.43 22.26
N VAL A 140 -3.35 2.17 21.37
CA VAL A 140 -4.02 1.63 20.19
C VAL A 140 -3.06 1.62 18.99
N LYS A 141 -2.93 0.46 18.35
CA LYS A 141 -2.25 0.30 17.07
C LYS A 141 -3.24 0.46 15.92
N ALA A 142 -2.92 1.32 14.97
CA ALA A 142 -3.67 1.48 13.73
C ALA A 142 -3.02 0.64 12.62
N ARG A 143 -3.74 -0.36 12.12
CA ARG A 143 -3.31 -1.20 11.00
C ARG A 143 -4.07 -0.81 9.73
N PHE A 144 -3.33 -0.30 8.76
CA PHE A 144 -3.86 -0.03 7.43
C PHE A 144 -4.21 -1.31 6.69
N VAL A 145 -5.40 -1.34 6.08
CA VAL A 145 -5.85 -2.44 5.22
C VAL A 145 -6.09 -1.87 3.82
N PRO A 146 -5.20 -2.12 2.86
CA PRO A 146 -5.38 -1.64 1.49
C PRO A 146 -6.57 -2.35 0.85
N TRP A 147 -7.40 -1.60 0.12
CA TRP A 147 -8.55 -2.19 -0.56
C TRP A 147 -8.10 -3.04 -1.76
N THR A 148 -6.97 -2.71 -2.36
CA THR A 148 -6.32 -3.48 -3.44
C THR A 148 -6.17 -4.95 -3.11
N ASP A 149 -5.83 -5.26 -1.86
CA ASP A 149 -5.43 -6.61 -1.47
C ASP A 149 -6.61 -7.38 -0.86
N TYR A 150 -7.50 -6.69 -0.15
CA TYR A 150 -8.55 -7.33 0.65
C TYR A 150 -9.96 -7.14 0.09
N SER A 151 -10.17 -6.19 -0.85
CA SER A 151 -11.46 -5.92 -1.50
C SER A 151 -12.66 -5.89 -0.54
N TYR A 152 -12.47 -5.31 0.64
CA TYR A 152 -13.45 -5.37 1.73
C TYR A 152 -14.76 -4.65 1.37
N VAL A 153 -15.86 -5.16 1.93
CA VAL A 153 -17.19 -4.55 1.91
C VAL A 153 -17.52 -4.11 3.34
N ILE A 154 -17.71 -2.82 3.54
CA ILE A 154 -18.08 -2.27 4.84
C ILE A 154 -19.60 -2.38 4.97
N THR A 155 -20.06 -3.10 5.98
CA THR A 155 -21.47 -3.11 6.39
C THR A 155 -21.56 -2.28 7.66
N ALA A 156 -22.17 -1.11 7.56
CA ALA A 156 -22.50 -0.31 8.74
C ALA A 156 -23.73 -0.92 9.42
N ASP A 157 -23.68 -1.09 10.73
CA ASP A 157 -24.90 -1.36 11.49
C ASP A 157 -25.76 -0.08 11.44
N PRO A 158 -27.04 -0.14 11.05
CA PRO A 158 -27.91 1.05 11.04
C PRO A 158 -28.08 1.73 12.41
N LYS A 159 -27.52 1.17 13.49
CA LYS A 159 -27.52 1.75 14.84
C LYS A 159 -26.22 2.43 15.24
N ASP A 160 -25.16 2.33 14.44
CA ASP A 160 -23.89 3.09 14.61
C ASP A 160 -24.00 4.48 13.97
#